data_AF-A0A3B4Z1W2-F1
#
_entry.id   AF-A0A3B4Z1W2-F1
#
_cell.length_a   1.000
_cell.length_b   1.000
_cell.length_c   1.000
_cell.angle_alpha   90.00
_cell.angle_beta   90.00
_cell.angle_gamma   90.00
#
_symmetry.space_group_name_H-M   'P 1'
#
loop_
_entity.id
_entity.type
_entity.pdbx_description
1 polymer ?
#
loop_
_entity_poly.entity_id
_entity_poly.type
_entity_poly.pdbx_seq_one_letter_code
_entity_poly.pdbx_strand_id
1 'polypeptide(L)'
;MLRDFGKTVMHPGTHVWPHTGPTNCRLRMHLGLVVPKQGCRIRYCKHGKVLIFDDSFEHEVWQDADSFRLIFIVDVWHPELTQYQRQTLSPI
;
A
#
# COMPACT_ATOMS: atom_id res chain seq x y z
N MET A 1 9.02 -3.38 -14.50
CA MET A 1 7.61 -3.68 -14.15
C MET A 1 7.40 -3.46 -12.66
N LEU A 2 8.22 -4.10 -11.82
CA LEU A 2 8.39 -3.80 -10.40
C LEU A 2 9.17 -2.50 -10.20
N ARG A 3 8.78 -1.68 -9.22
CA ARG A 3 9.55 -0.51 -8.75
C ARG A 3 10.21 -0.80 -7.41
N ASP A 4 9.45 -1.30 -6.43
CA ASP A 4 9.94 -1.65 -5.09
C ASP A 4 9.04 -2.72 -4.43
N PHE A 5 9.51 -3.40 -3.39
CA PHE A 5 8.73 -4.38 -2.64
C PHE A 5 9.20 -4.51 -1.18
N GLY A 6 8.28 -4.85 -0.29
CA GLY A 6 8.60 -5.00 1.13
C GLY A 6 7.53 -5.73 1.93
N LYS A 7 7.87 -6.13 3.16
CA LYS A 7 6.90 -6.66 4.13
C LYS A 7 6.63 -5.59 5.17
N THR A 8 5.37 -5.42 5.56
CA THR A 8 5.01 -4.59 6.71
C THR A 8 4.17 -5.38 7.70
N VAL A 9 4.53 -5.24 8.97
CA VAL A 9 3.82 -5.80 10.12
C VAL A 9 3.23 -4.63 10.91
N MET A 10 1.94 -4.74 11.23
CA MET A 10 1.27 -3.79 12.12
C MET A 10 0.70 -4.53 13.32
N HIS A 11 0.99 -4.01 14.51
CA HIS A 11 0.52 -4.56 15.77
C HIS A 11 -0.82 -3.95 16.20
N PRO A 12 -1.58 -4.62 17.09
CA PRO A 12 -2.81 -4.08 17.67
C PRO A 12 -2.66 -2.64 18.19
N GLY A 13 -3.68 -1.81 17.97
CA GLY A 13 -3.71 -0.40 18.38
C GLY A 13 -2.92 0.55 17.49
N THR A 14 -2.36 0.07 16.37
CA THR A 14 -1.64 0.95 15.43
C THR A 14 -2.61 1.76 14.59
N HIS A 15 -2.41 3.07 14.58
CA HIS A 15 -3.10 4.01 13.70
C HIS A 15 -2.07 4.80 12.89
N VAL A 16 -2.15 4.67 11.56
CA VAL A 16 -1.37 5.50 10.64
C VAL A 16 -2.28 6.62 10.19
N TRP A 17 -1.94 7.85 10.59
CA TRP A 17 -2.67 9.08 10.26
C TRP A 17 -2.83 9.30 8.76
N PRO A 18 -3.80 10.11 8.32
CA PRO A 18 -3.95 10.49 6.92
C PRO A 18 -2.64 11.04 6.36
N HIS A 19 -2.19 10.48 5.25
CA HIS A 19 -0.98 10.90 4.56
C HIS A 19 -1.04 10.55 3.08
N THR A 20 -0.10 11.09 2.32
CA THR A 20 0.08 10.82 0.90
C THR A 20 1.48 10.26 0.66
N GLY A 21 1.58 9.43 -0.37
CA GLY A 21 2.84 9.01 -0.94
C GLY A 21 3.52 10.18 -1.66
N PRO A 22 4.85 10.11 -1.85
CA PRO A 22 5.63 11.22 -2.40
C PRO A 22 5.48 11.39 -3.91
N THR A 23 4.76 10.50 -4.61
CA THR A 23 4.64 10.51 -6.07
C THR A 23 3.41 9.78 -6.57
N ASN A 24 2.81 10.28 -7.66
CA ASN A 24 1.78 9.60 -8.44
C ASN A 24 2.36 8.70 -9.55
N CYS A 25 3.68 8.55 -9.62
CA CYS A 25 4.34 7.73 -10.64
C CYS A 25 4.29 6.22 -10.34
N ARG A 26 3.59 5.81 -9.27
CA ARG A 26 3.44 4.41 -8.87
C ARG A 26 2.02 4.11 -8.44
N LEU A 27 1.66 2.83 -8.53
CA LEU A 27 0.53 2.25 -7.81
C LEU A 27 1.08 1.28 -6.76
N ARG A 28 0.44 1.24 -5.61
CA ARG A 28 0.81 0.39 -4.48
C ARG A 28 -0.14 -0.80 -4.38
N MET A 29 0.44 -1.99 -4.39
CA MET A 29 -0.29 -3.24 -4.20
C MET A 29 -0.04 -3.79 -2.80
N HIS A 30 -1.10 -4.14 -2.08
CA HIS A 30 -1.07 -4.83 -0.80
C HIS A 30 -1.62 -6.24 -0.97
N LEU A 31 -0.77 -7.25 -0.75
CA LEU A 31 -1.15 -8.66 -0.66
C LEU A 31 -1.23 -9.06 0.81
N GLY A 32 -2.41 -9.49 1.25
CA GLY A 32 -2.59 -9.99 2.62
C GLY A 32 -1.91 -11.35 2.83
N LEU A 33 -0.97 -11.43 3.77
CA LEU A 33 -0.33 -12.70 4.15
C LEU A 33 -0.94 -13.25 5.44
N VAL A 34 -1.08 -12.40 6.46
CA VAL A 34 -1.82 -12.68 7.70
C VAL A 34 -2.71 -11.48 7.97
N VAL A 35 -4.02 -11.65 7.85
CA VAL A 35 -4.99 -10.56 8.03
C VAL A 35 -6.09 -11.03 8.97
N PRO A 36 -6.21 -10.43 10.16
CA PRO A 36 -7.34 -10.66 11.05
C PRO A 36 -8.68 -10.48 10.34
N LYS A 37 -9.69 -11.29 10.70
CA LYS A 37 -11.02 -11.24 10.06
C LYS A 37 -11.77 -9.93 10.32
N GLN A 38 -11.44 -9.24 11.40
CA GLN A 38 -12.06 -7.99 11.86
C GLN A 38 -10.98 -7.06 12.43
N GLY A 39 -11.31 -5.78 12.60
CA GLY A 39 -10.42 -4.78 13.20
C GLY A 39 -9.33 -4.22 12.28
N CYS A 40 -9.17 -4.75 11.06
CA CYS A 40 -8.32 -4.12 10.05
C CYS A 40 -9.15 -3.16 9.20
N ARG A 41 -8.67 -1.95 8.92
CA ARG A 41 -9.33 -1.06 7.95
C ARG A 41 -8.34 -0.14 7.25
N ILE A 42 -8.64 0.16 5.99
CA ILE A 42 -7.97 1.17 5.19
C ILE A 42 -9.07 2.08 4.66
N ARG A 43 -9.02 3.38 4.96
CA ARG A 43 -9.98 4.35 4.40
C ARG A 43 -9.78 4.28 2.88
N TYR A 44 -10.87 4.11 2.11
CA TYR A 44 -10.93 3.87 0.65
C TYR A 44 -10.95 2.42 0.13
N CYS A 45 -10.90 1.37 0.97
CA CYS A 45 -10.98 0.00 0.47
C CYS A 45 -11.84 -0.97 1.30
N LYS A 46 -12.65 -1.80 0.62
CA LYS A 46 -13.30 -2.99 1.21
C LYS A 46 -12.37 -4.21 1.09
N HIS A 47 -12.27 -4.99 2.17
CA HIS A 47 -11.44 -6.20 2.28
C HIS A 47 -11.51 -7.12 1.05
N GLY A 48 -10.34 -7.54 0.54
CA GLY A 48 -10.14 -8.48 -0.56
C GLY A 48 -8.69 -9.00 -0.57
N LYS A 49 -8.40 -10.07 -1.32
CA LYS A 49 -7.09 -10.77 -1.28
C LYS A 49 -5.89 -9.91 -1.73
N VAL A 50 -6.12 -9.03 -2.69
CA VAL A 50 -5.14 -8.06 -3.18
C VAL A 50 -5.84 -6.72 -3.33
N LEU A 51 -5.25 -5.68 -2.74
CA LEU A 51 -5.68 -4.30 -2.91
C LEU A 51 -4.63 -3.57 -3.75
N ILE A 52 -5.05 -2.91 -4.81
CA ILE A 52 -4.21 -1.98 -5.58
C ILE A 52 -4.82 -0.59 -5.44
N PHE A 53 -4.03 0.38 -5.04
CA PHE A 53 -4.46 1.76 -4.91
C PHE A 53 -3.31 2.71 -5.26
N ASP A 54 -3.65 3.94 -5.62
CA ASP A 54 -2.68 5.01 -5.80
C ASP A 54 -2.41 5.64 -4.42
N ASP A 55 -1.20 5.42 -3.89
CA ASP A 55 -0.83 5.93 -2.57
C ASP A 55 -0.55 7.45 -2.59
N SER A 56 -0.54 8.12 -3.76
CA SER A 56 -0.44 9.58 -3.84
C SER A 56 -1.72 10.29 -3.38
N PHE A 57 -2.85 9.59 -3.38
CA PHE A 57 -4.07 10.07 -2.73
C PHE A 57 -3.98 9.88 -1.22
N GLU A 58 -4.69 10.75 -0.48
CA GLU A 58 -4.72 10.65 0.98
C GLU A 58 -5.27 9.28 1.39
N HIS A 59 -4.55 8.59 2.27
CA HIS A 59 -4.95 7.30 2.79
C HIS A 59 -4.61 7.17 4.28
N GLU A 60 -5.37 6.31 4.96
CA GLU A 60 -5.32 6.15 6.40
C GLU A 60 -5.59 4.70 6.77
N VAL A 61 -4.91 4.21 7.80
CA VAL A 61 -4.91 2.80 8.16
C VAL A 61 -5.09 2.62 9.66
N TRP A 62 -5.96 1.69 10.05
CA TRP A 62 -6.10 1.26 11.45
C TRP A 62 -5.93 -0.25 11.59
N GLN A 63 -5.30 -0.63 12.69
CA GLN A 63 -5.17 -1.99 13.19
C GLN A 63 -5.81 -2.09 14.58
N ASP A 64 -7.13 -2.09 14.59
CA ASP A 64 -7.98 -2.22 15.78
C ASP A 64 -8.24 -3.70 16.15
N ALA A 65 -7.53 -4.65 15.51
CA ALA A 65 -7.65 -6.08 15.78
C ALA A 65 -6.74 -6.52 16.94
N ASP A 66 -7.11 -7.60 17.63
CA ASP A 66 -6.36 -8.15 18.78
C ASP A 66 -5.11 -8.95 18.39
N SER A 67 -4.80 -9.04 17.09
CA SER A 67 -3.61 -9.73 16.58
C SER A 67 -2.94 -8.92 15.47
N PHE A 68 -1.69 -9.25 15.17
CA PHE A 68 -0.92 -8.54 14.16
C PHE A 68 -1.49 -8.75 12.75
N ARG A 69 -1.23 -7.79 11.87
CA ARG A 69 -1.45 -7.89 10.42
C ARG A 69 -0.11 -7.90 9.71
N LEU A 70 0.08 -8.86 8.80
CA LEU A 70 1.23 -8.94 7.89
C LEU A 70 0.74 -8.84 6.46
N ILE A 71 1.28 -7.88 5.73
CA ILE A 71 1.05 -7.73 4.29
C ILE A 71 2.38 -7.67 3.53
N PHE A 72 2.33 -8.03 2.26
CA PHE A 72 3.39 -7.81 1.29
C PHE A 72 3.02 -6.64 0.40
N ILE A 73 3.90 -5.64 0.33
CA ILE A 73 3.75 -4.45 -0.49
C ILE A 73 4.55 -4.64 -1.77
N VAL A 74 3.93 -4.32 -2.90
CA VAL A 74 4.58 -4.25 -4.20
C VAL A 74 4.21 -2.92 -4.86
N ASP A 75 5.23 -2.10 -5.13
CA ASP A 75 5.06 -0.87 -5.89
C ASP A 75 5.31 -1.17 -7.38
N VAL A 76 4.36 -0.77 -8.22
CA VAL A 76 4.45 -0.89 -9.67
C VAL A 76 4.40 0.49 -10.31
N TRP A 77 4.99 0.65 -11.48
CA TRP A 77 4.90 1.91 -12.23
C TRP A 77 3.45 2.23 -12.60
N HIS A 78 3.07 3.50 -12.54
CA HIS A 78 1.78 3.95 -13.08
C HIS A 78 1.67 3.48 -14.55
N PRO A 79 0.55 2.85 -14.96
CA PRO A 79 0.47 2.16 -16.24
C PRO A 79 0.68 3.09 -17.43
N GLU A 80 0.30 4.37 -17.29
CA GLU A 80 0.43 5.38 -18.34
C GLU A 80 1.85 5.94 -18.51
N LEU A 81 2.79 5.62 -17.61
CA LEU A 81 4.19 6.00 -17.81
C LEU A 81 4.79 5.18 -18.96
N THR A 82 5.33 5.88 -19.95
CA THR A 82 6.07 5.29 -21.06
C THR A 82 7.37 4.64 -20.58
N GLN A 83 7.95 3.75 -21.39
CA GLN A 83 9.23 3.13 -21.07
C GLN A 83 10.35 4.17 -20.88
N TYR A 84 10.38 5.21 -21.72
CA TYR A 84 11.35 6.31 -21.60
C TYR A 84 11.22 7.01 -20.25
N GLN A 85 10.01 7.41 -19.86
CA GLN A 85 9.78 8.05 -18.56
C GLN A 85 10.23 7.16 -17.38
N ARG A 86 9.94 5.86 -17.42
CA ARG A 86 10.37 4.91 -16.36
C ARG A 86 11.89 4.80 -16.24
N GLN A 87 12.64 5.05 -17.31
CA GLN A 87 14.10 5.00 -17.34
C GLN A 87 14.77 6.32 -16.94
N THR A 88 14.08 7.45 -17.10
CA THR A 88 14.65 8.79 -16.86
C THR A 88 14.19 9.45 -15.57
N LEU A 89 13.09 8.99 -14.96
CA LEU A 89 12.62 9.53 -13.68
C LEU A 89 13.63 9.23 -12.56
N SER A 90 13.96 10.25 -11.77
CA SER A 90 14.81 10.08 -10.59
C SER A 90 14.18 9.13 -9.55
N PRO A 91 14.99 8.36 -8.82
CA PRO A 91 14.54 7.65 -7.63
C PRO A 91 13.92 8.62 -6.61
N ILE A 92 12.89 8.14 -5.92
CA ILE A 92 12.17 8.83 -4.84
C ILE A 92 12.08 7.85 -3.68
#